data_AF-A0A1Z4RSS3-F1
#
_entry.id   AF-A0A1Z4RSS3-F1
#
_cell.length_a   1.000
_cell.length_b   1.000
_cell.length_c   1.000
_cell.angle_alpha   90.00
_cell.angle_beta   90.00
_cell.angle_gamma   90.00
#
_symmetry.space_group_name_H-M   'P 1'
#
loop_
_entity.id
_entity.type
_entity.pdbx_description
1 polymer ?
#
loop_
_entity_poly.entity_id
_entity_poly.type
_entity_poly.pdbx_seq_one_letter_code
_entity_poly.pdbx_strand_id
1 'polypeptide(L)'
;MPRPTQAHLERIINKNDPLNVRQQTLSQMQYYMGAKLIEVKIDPQAVMYRWSIKNQAEKQICTLSAFWGESRKKILSGEAPLTGEDLINCARANTSAGVAMATKLCGFAEDTARFQSALTSTLEELDLPVESFSKLLA
;
A
#
# COMPACT_ATOMS: atom_id res chain seq x y z
N MET A 1 -27.99 -4.97 0.53
CA MET A 1 -26.66 -4.87 -0.09
C MET A 1 -25.60 -4.97 1.02
N PRO A 2 -24.52 -5.74 0.83
CA PRO A 2 -23.42 -5.73 1.80
C PRO A 2 -22.84 -4.31 1.89
N ARG A 3 -22.57 -3.84 3.12
CA ARG A 3 -21.95 -2.52 3.31
C ARG A 3 -20.51 -2.59 2.80
N PRO A 4 -20.02 -1.55 2.11
CA PRO A 4 -18.62 -1.52 1.69
C PRO A 4 -17.73 -1.56 2.94
N THR A 5 -16.64 -2.34 2.85
CA THR A 5 -15.62 -2.50 3.90
C THR A 5 -14.28 -1.90 3.52
N GLN A 6 -14.23 -1.20 2.38
CA GLN A 6 -13.04 -0.54 1.87
C GLN A 6 -13.36 0.68 1.03
N ALA A 7 -12.40 1.61 0.94
CA ALA A 7 -12.43 2.78 0.07
C ALA A 7 -11.06 2.98 -0.57
N HIS A 8 -11.05 3.49 -1.79
CA HIS A 8 -9.83 3.74 -2.57
C HIS A 8 -9.83 5.16 -3.12
N LEU A 9 -8.70 5.84 -3.01
CA LEU A 9 -8.48 7.16 -3.57
C LEU A 9 -7.20 7.13 -4.40
N GLU A 10 -7.32 7.46 -5.68
CA GLU A 10 -6.21 7.47 -6.62
C GLU A 10 -5.84 8.89 -7.05
N ARG A 11 -4.54 9.13 -7.19
CA ARG A 11 -3.97 10.30 -7.85
C ARG A 11 -2.79 9.91 -8.72
N ILE A 12 -2.65 10.62 -9.83
CA ILE A 12 -1.49 10.53 -10.70
C ILE A 12 -0.61 11.74 -10.38
N ILE A 13 0.65 11.49 -10.03
CA ILE A 13 1.66 12.53 -9.78
C ILE A 13 2.81 12.38 -10.77
N ASN A 14 3.52 13.47 -11.07
CA ASN A 14 4.76 13.40 -11.85
C ASN A 14 5.93 13.11 -10.91
N LYS A 15 6.77 12.13 -11.25
CA LYS A 15 7.97 11.74 -10.48
C LYS A 15 9.00 12.86 -10.40
N ASN A 16 9.04 13.68 -11.45
CA ASN A 16 9.99 14.77 -11.62
C ASN A 16 9.55 16.03 -10.86
N ASP A 17 8.33 16.06 -10.32
CA ASP A 17 7.89 17.15 -9.47
C ASP A 17 8.74 17.24 -8.19
N PRO A 18 8.97 18.46 -7.68
CA PRO A 18 9.64 18.67 -6.41
C PRO A 18 9.05 17.79 -5.28
N LEU A 19 9.91 17.25 -4.43
CA LEU A 19 9.52 16.30 -3.38
C LEU A 19 8.40 16.85 -2.48
N ASN A 20 8.46 18.13 -2.13
CA ASN A 20 7.44 18.80 -1.32
C ASN A 20 6.07 18.83 -2.00
N VAL A 21 6.00 19.03 -3.32
CA VAL A 21 4.75 19.02 -4.09
C VAL A 21 4.14 17.63 -4.11
N ARG A 22 4.97 16.61 -4.32
CA ARG A 22 4.54 15.20 -4.25
C ARG A 22 4.03 14.86 -2.85
N GLN A 23 4.78 15.21 -1.80
CA GLN A 23 4.37 14.98 -0.41
C GLN A 23 3.07 15.69 -0.05
N GLN A 24 2.91 16.96 -0.44
CA GLN A 24 1.69 17.72 -0.21
C GLN A 24 0.48 17.04 -0.86
N THR A 25 0.64 16.52 -2.08
CA THR A 25 -0.42 15.78 -2.77
C THR A 25 -0.84 14.53 -1.99
N LEU A 26 0.12 13.75 -1.50
CA LEU A 26 -0.16 12.56 -0.68
C LEU A 26 -0.82 12.92 0.66
N SER A 27 -0.40 14.01 1.31
CA SER A 27 -1.04 14.51 2.54
C SER A 27 -2.48 14.95 2.29
N GLN A 28 -2.75 15.63 1.18
CA GLN A 28 -4.12 16.00 0.78
C GLN A 28 -4.99 14.76 0.56
N MET A 29 -4.46 13.73 -0.11
CA MET A 29 -5.18 12.46 -0.27
C MET A 29 -5.58 11.84 1.07
N GLN A 30 -4.68 11.85 2.06
CA GLN A 30 -4.98 11.33 3.40
C GLN A 30 -6.08 12.14 4.09
N TYR A 31 -6.03 13.47 3.99
CA TYR A 31 -7.08 14.35 4.49
C TYR A 31 -8.45 14.05 3.83
N TYR A 32 -8.50 13.98 2.50
CA TYR A 32 -9.74 13.71 1.77
C TYR A 32 -10.30 12.32 2.07
N MET A 33 -9.45 11.30 2.19
CA MET A 33 -9.87 9.96 2.58
C MET A 33 -10.50 9.98 3.98
N GLY A 34 -9.89 10.68 4.95
CA GLY A 34 -10.45 10.83 6.29
C GLY A 34 -11.85 11.47 6.28
N ALA A 35 -12.02 12.57 5.52
CA ALA A 35 -13.32 13.21 5.37
C ALA A 35 -14.37 12.26 4.75
N LYS A 36 -13.98 11.49 3.73
CA LYS A 36 -14.87 10.51 3.08
C LYS A 36 -15.28 9.37 4.00
N LEU A 37 -14.40 8.91 4.89
CA LEU A 37 -14.74 7.89 5.89
C LEU A 37 -15.78 8.42 6.89
N ILE A 38 -15.67 9.68 7.31
CA ILE A 38 -16.64 10.32 8.22
C ILE A 38 -18.03 10.41 7.55
N GLU A 39 -18.10 10.75 6.26
CA GLU A 39 -19.38 10.78 5.51
C GLU A 39 -20.13 9.44 5.56
N VAL A 40 -19.39 8.32 5.56
CA VAL A 40 -19.95 6.97 5.66
C VAL A 40 -19.98 6.41 7.09
N LYS A 41 -19.81 7.28 8.09
CA LYS A 41 -19.84 6.94 9.53
C LYS A 41 -18.77 5.92 9.95
N ILE A 42 -17.59 5.99 9.34
CA ILE A 42 -16.43 5.20 9.71
C ILE A 42 -15.40 6.11 10.38
N ASP A 43 -14.89 5.70 11.54
CA ASP A 43 -13.82 6.40 12.25
C ASP A 43 -12.49 6.27 11.46
N PRO A 44 -11.91 7.37 10.95
CA PRO A 44 -10.64 7.36 10.24
C PRO A 44 -9.45 6.85 11.06
N GLN A 45 -9.53 6.89 12.40
CA GLN A 45 -8.46 6.37 13.27
C GLN A 45 -8.55 4.86 13.48
N ALA A 46 -9.71 4.25 13.20
CA ALA A 46 -9.95 2.82 13.40
C ALA A 46 -9.75 1.99 12.12
N VAL A 47 -9.43 2.62 10.98
CA VAL A 47 -9.20 1.91 9.71
C VAL A 47 -7.74 1.53 9.54
N MET A 48 -7.49 0.54 8.68
CA MET A 48 -6.16 0.25 8.18
C MET A 48 -5.95 0.99 6.86
N TYR A 49 -4.89 1.79 6.77
CA TYR A 49 -4.49 2.43 5.53
C TYR A 49 -3.40 1.64 4.82
N ARG A 50 -3.46 1.58 3.49
CA ARG A 50 -2.42 1.01 2.64
C ARG A 50 -2.18 1.92 1.46
N TRP A 51 -0.92 2.25 1.25
CA TRP A 51 -0.47 2.86 0.01
C TRP A 51 -0.05 1.81 -1.01
N SER A 52 -0.31 2.11 -2.28
CA SER A 52 0.24 1.41 -3.44
C SER A 52 0.78 2.45 -4.41
N ILE A 53 2.00 2.24 -4.93
CA ILE A 53 2.63 3.15 -5.90
C ILE A 53 3.03 2.36 -7.13
N LYS A 54 2.28 2.57 -8.23
CA LYS A 54 2.63 2.05 -9.55
C LYS A 54 3.41 3.10 -10.33
N ASN A 55 4.60 2.72 -10.78
CA ASN A 55 5.47 3.56 -11.60
C ASN A 55 5.10 3.40 -13.08
N GLN A 56 4.93 4.51 -13.81
CA GLN A 56 4.71 4.53 -15.27
C GLN A 56 5.53 5.65 -15.91
N ALA A 57 6.67 5.34 -16.53
CA ALA A 57 7.58 6.33 -17.12
C ALA A 57 7.86 7.50 -16.14
N GLU A 58 7.43 8.72 -16.47
CA GLU A 58 7.57 9.92 -15.64
C GLU A 58 6.45 10.10 -14.59
N LYS A 59 5.42 9.24 -14.60
CA LYS A 59 4.25 9.33 -13.72
C LYS A 59 4.25 8.24 -12.65
N GLN A 60 3.62 8.55 -11.53
CA GLN A 60 3.29 7.62 -10.46
C GLN A 60 1.79 7.63 -10.23
N ILE A 61 1.18 6.45 -10.26
CA ILE A 61 -0.19 6.25 -9.80
C ILE A 61 -0.08 5.88 -8.32
N CYS A 62 -0.52 6.80 -7.47
CA CYS A 62 -0.56 6.63 -6.03
C CYS A 62 -2.00 6.31 -5.62
N THR A 63 -2.20 5.17 -4.98
CA THR A 63 -3.51 4.74 -4.48
C THR A 63 -3.46 4.64 -2.97
N LEU A 64 -4.27 5.45 -2.28
CA LEU A 64 -4.54 5.33 -0.86
C LEU A 64 -5.79 4.47 -0.68
N SER A 65 -5.64 3.34 0.00
CA SER A 65 -6.76 2.47 0.36
C SER A 65 -7.00 2.51 1.86
N ALA A 66 -8.26 2.52 2.26
CA ALA A 66 -8.70 2.38 3.65
C ALA A 66 -9.53 1.11 3.79
N PHE A 67 -9.28 0.31 4.83
CA PHE A 67 -9.96 -0.96 5.08
C PHE A 67 -10.53 -1.00 6.49
N TRP A 68 -11.79 -1.45 6.61
CA TRP A 68 -12.49 -1.71 7.87
C TRP A 68 -13.27 -3.02 7.79
N GLY A 69 -13.90 -3.45 8.89
CA GLY A 69 -14.72 -4.67 8.92
C GLY A 69 -14.01 -5.89 8.32
N GLU A 70 -14.70 -6.60 7.42
CA GLU A 70 -14.21 -7.85 6.83
C GLU A 70 -12.96 -7.66 5.95
N SER A 71 -12.86 -6.56 5.18
CA SER A 71 -11.64 -6.29 4.39
C SER A 71 -10.42 -6.11 5.29
N ARG A 72 -10.57 -5.43 6.43
CA ARG A 72 -9.48 -5.29 7.42
C ARG A 72 -9.09 -6.65 8.01
N LYS A 73 -10.09 -7.47 8.40
CA LYS A 73 -9.84 -8.81 8.94
C LYS A 73 -9.09 -9.70 7.94
N LYS A 74 -9.47 -9.67 6.67
CA LYS A 74 -8.83 -10.45 5.60
C LYS A 74 -7.36 -10.09 5.38
N ILE A 75 -7.00 -8.81 5.51
CA ILE A 75 -5.59 -8.38 5.43
C ILE A 75 -4.82 -8.89 6.66
N LEU A 76 -5.45 -8.79 7.84
CA LEU A 76 -4.86 -9.23 9.10
C LEU A 76 -4.75 -10.76 9.23
N SER A 77 -5.58 -11.53 8.53
CA SER A 77 -5.54 -13.00 8.59
C SER A 77 -4.37 -13.59 7.79
N GLY A 78 -3.84 -12.86 6.81
CA GLY A 78 -2.77 -13.38 5.96
C GLY A 78 -3.25 -14.39 4.90
N GLU A 79 -4.56 -14.59 4.75
CA GLU A 79 -5.15 -15.60 3.87
C GLU A 79 -5.14 -15.19 2.39
N ALA A 80 -5.00 -13.89 2.12
CA ALA A 80 -4.98 -13.35 0.76
C ALA A 80 -3.87 -12.29 0.62
N PRO A 81 -2.60 -12.72 0.68
CA PRO A 81 -1.47 -11.83 0.44
C PRO A 81 -1.54 -11.28 -0.99
N LEU A 82 -1.01 -10.06 -1.16
CA LEU A 82 -0.80 -9.49 -2.48
C LEU A 82 0.28 -10.30 -3.22
N THR A 83 0.16 -10.36 -4.55
CA THR A 83 1.08 -11.07 -5.43
C THR A 83 1.41 -10.19 -6.66
N GLY A 84 2.46 -10.55 -7.40
CA GLY A 84 2.82 -9.88 -8.65
C GLY A 84 3.06 -8.37 -8.48
N GLU A 85 2.64 -7.57 -9.47
CA GLU A 85 2.81 -6.11 -9.42
C GLU A 85 2.19 -5.46 -8.18
N ASP A 86 1.09 -5.98 -7.65
CA ASP A 86 0.43 -5.41 -6.48
C ASP A 86 1.28 -5.57 -5.21
N LEU A 87 1.99 -6.70 -5.08
CA LEU A 87 2.96 -6.91 -4.01
C LEU A 87 4.10 -5.89 -4.11
N ILE A 88 4.67 -5.73 -5.31
CA ILE A 88 5.75 -4.77 -5.57
C ILE A 88 5.31 -3.33 -5.26
N ASN A 89 4.13 -2.94 -5.76
CA ASN A 89 3.61 -1.59 -5.59
C ASN A 89 3.27 -1.28 -4.13
N CYS A 90 2.76 -2.28 -3.38
CA CYS A 90 2.54 -2.19 -1.94
C CYS A 90 3.87 -2.09 -1.18
N ALA A 91 4.82 -2.99 -1.42
CA ALA A 91 6.11 -3.01 -0.74
C ALA A 91 6.85 -1.67 -0.94
N ARG A 92 6.89 -1.17 -2.18
CA ARG A 92 7.53 0.10 -2.54
C ARG A 92 6.92 1.27 -1.77
N ALA A 93 5.59 1.31 -1.71
CA ALA A 93 4.87 2.39 -1.07
C ALA A 93 5.04 2.43 0.45
N ASN A 94 5.30 1.28 1.08
CA ASN A 94 5.38 1.13 2.53
C ASN A 94 6.81 0.82 3.03
N THR A 95 7.82 0.95 2.16
CA THR A 95 9.23 0.66 2.51
C THR A 95 9.72 1.49 3.69
N SER A 96 9.32 2.76 3.80
CA SER A 96 9.72 3.64 4.90
C SER A 96 9.11 3.28 6.25
N ALA A 97 8.03 2.47 6.27
CA ALA A 97 7.38 2.02 7.51
C ALA A 97 8.05 0.78 8.13
N GLY A 98 9.06 0.20 7.44
CA GLY A 98 9.79 -0.98 7.89
C GLY A 98 9.13 -2.30 7.49
N VAL A 99 9.92 -3.39 7.54
CA VAL A 99 9.52 -4.72 7.05
C VAL A 99 8.25 -5.24 7.72
N ALA A 100 8.14 -5.17 9.04
CA ALA A 100 6.98 -5.68 9.76
C ALA A 100 5.66 -5.00 9.33
N MET A 101 5.68 -3.67 9.14
CA MET A 101 4.49 -2.96 8.68
C MET A 101 4.20 -3.27 7.20
N ALA A 102 5.22 -3.33 6.34
CA ALA A 102 5.05 -3.69 4.94
C ALA A 102 4.47 -5.11 4.77
N THR A 103 4.99 -6.10 5.49
CA THR A 103 4.48 -7.48 5.57
C THR A 103 2.98 -7.48 5.88
N LYS A 104 2.59 -6.78 6.95
CA LYS A 104 1.20 -6.69 7.37
C LYS A 104 0.30 -6.04 6.32
N LEU A 105 0.71 -4.87 5.80
CA LEU A 105 -0.08 -4.12 4.83
C LEU A 105 -0.22 -4.86 3.49
N CYS A 106 0.82 -5.57 3.07
CA CYS A 106 0.78 -6.38 1.85
C CYS A 106 0.05 -7.73 2.04
N GLY A 107 -0.57 -7.95 3.20
CA GLY A 107 -1.50 -9.06 3.43
C GLY A 107 -0.84 -10.36 3.88
N PHE A 108 0.36 -10.30 4.48
CA PHE A 108 1.08 -11.46 5.01
C PHE A 108 0.93 -11.58 6.54
N ALA A 109 -0.02 -10.87 7.15
CA ALA A 109 -0.17 -10.79 8.61
C ALA A 109 1.15 -10.40 9.30
N GLU A 110 1.78 -11.32 10.02
CA GLU A 110 3.07 -11.12 10.70
C GLU A 110 4.19 -12.01 10.11
N ASP A 111 3.91 -12.73 9.03
CA ASP A 111 4.83 -13.66 8.39
C ASP A 111 5.82 -12.93 7.46
N THR A 112 6.85 -12.35 8.07
CA THR A 112 7.90 -11.61 7.35
C THR A 112 8.70 -12.51 6.42
N ALA A 113 8.94 -13.76 6.80
CA ALA A 113 9.71 -14.72 6.00
C ALA A 113 8.99 -15.04 4.69
N ARG A 114 7.69 -15.32 4.76
CA ARG A 114 6.86 -15.56 3.56
C ARG A 114 6.74 -14.29 2.71
N PHE A 115 6.63 -13.11 3.33
CA PHE A 115 6.62 -11.83 2.62
C PHE A 115 7.92 -11.59 1.85
N GLN A 116 9.08 -11.75 2.50
CA GLN A 116 10.39 -11.56 1.86
C GLN A 116 10.61 -12.57 0.74
N SER A 117 10.27 -13.84 0.98
CA SER A 117 10.36 -14.89 -0.04
C SER A 117 9.50 -14.56 -1.26
N ALA A 118 8.22 -14.21 -1.06
CA ALA A 118 7.32 -13.83 -2.15
C ALA A 118 7.78 -12.55 -2.87
N LEU A 119 8.31 -11.57 -2.14
CA LEU A 119 8.84 -10.33 -2.71
C LEU A 119 10.06 -10.62 -3.60
N THR A 120 11.02 -11.43 -3.14
CA THR A 120 12.19 -11.84 -3.91
C THR A 120 11.78 -12.58 -5.18
N SER A 121 10.91 -13.59 -5.08
CA SER A 121 10.43 -14.33 -6.26
C SER A 121 9.73 -13.41 -7.26
N THR A 122 8.92 -12.45 -6.79
CA THR A 122 8.25 -11.50 -7.68
C THR A 122 9.23 -10.53 -8.36
N LEU A 123 10.32 -10.15 -7.68
CA LEU A 123 11.36 -9.32 -8.27
C LEU A 123 12.13 -10.07 -9.37
N GLU A 124 12.44 -11.35 -9.13
CA GLU A 124 13.07 -12.23 -10.12
C GLU A 124 12.17 -12.45 -11.34
N GLU A 125 10.88 -12.76 -11.13
CA GLU A 125 9.90 -12.97 -12.20
C GLU A 125 9.70 -11.74 -13.10
N LEU A 126 9.85 -10.53 -12.54
CA LEU A 126 9.65 -9.26 -13.24
C LEU A 126 10.95 -8.59 -13.70
N ASP A 127 12.10 -9.25 -13.52
CA ASP A 127 13.43 -8.71 -13.84
C ASP A 127 13.68 -7.32 -13.21
N LEU A 128 13.30 -7.18 -11.93
CA LEU A 128 13.41 -5.95 -11.16
C LEU A 128 14.61 -5.99 -10.19
N PRO A 129 15.35 -4.87 -10.02
CA PRO A 129 16.52 -4.83 -9.15
C PRO A 129 16.15 -4.94 -7.66
N VAL A 130 16.77 -5.90 -6.98
CA VAL A 130 16.55 -6.23 -5.56
C VAL A 130 16.97 -5.07 -4.65
N GLU A 131 17.95 -4.28 -5.05
CA GLU A 131 18.51 -3.15 -4.30
C GLU A 131 17.43 -2.12 -3.93
N SER A 132 16.44 -1.95 -4.81
CA SER A 132 15.29 -1.06 -4.61
C SER A 132 14.44 -1.45 -3.39
N PHE A 133 14.55 -2.70 -2.92
CA PHE A 133 13.81 -3.28 -1.80
C PHE A 133 14.70 -3.79 -0.68
N SER A 134 16.01 -3.49 -0.70
CA SER A 134 16.99 -3.91 0.31
C SER A 134 16.54 -3.65 1.75
N LYS A 135 15.90 -2.51 2.04
CA LYS A 135 15.36 -2.18 3.38
C LYS A 135 14.26 -3.12 3.87
N LEU A 136 13.63 -3.87 2.97
CA LEU A 136 12.59 -4.85 3.27
C LEU A 136 13.10 -6.28 3.23
N LEU A 137 14.25 -6.53 2.61
CA LEU A 137 14.85 -7.84 2.41
C LEU A 137 16.10 -8.09 3.28
N ALA A 138 16.51 -7.09 4.06
CA ALA A 138 17.60 -7.18 5.04
C ALA A 138 17.19 -7.90 6.33
#